data_AF-A0A1H8J3B8-F1
#
_entry.id   AF-A0A1H8J3B8-F1
#
_cell.length_a   1.000
_cell.length_b   1.000
_cell.length_c   1.000
_cell.angle_alpha   90.00
_cell.angle_beta   90.00
_cell.angle_gamma   90.00
#
_symmetry.space_group_name_H-M   'P 1'
#
loop_
_entity.id
_entity.type
_entity.pdbx_description
1 polymer ?
#
loop_
_entity_poly.entity_id
_entity_poly.type
_entity_poly.pdbx_seq_one_letter_code
_entity_poly.pdbx_strand_id
1 'polypeptide(L)'
;MIEGNIRSSEGSVDIKGRVFGDVTAEMITVQLSGSVDGAMSATKIAVEGSHTGSLKCDDLKLASTSQVQADVVAKVMATESGAKVKGKIDITGRQ
;
A
#
# COMPACT_ATOMS: atom_id res chain seq x y z
N MET A 1 11.73 7.90 11.23
CA MET A 1 10.36 7.48 11.60
C MET A 1 9.50 8.73 11.50
N ILE A 2 8.38 8.63 10.79
CA ILE A 2 7.43 9.73 10.64
C ILE A 2 6.17 9.30 11.38
N GLU A 3 5.68 10.15 12.28
CA GLU A 3 4.40 9.98 12.95
C GLU A 3 3.47 11.11 12.50
N GLY A 4 2.31 10.75 11.96
CA GLY A 4 1.34 11.70 11.42
C GLY A 4 0.92 11.38 9.99
N ASN A 5 -0.04 12.16 9.50
CA ASN A 5 -0.69 11.88 8.23
C ASN A 5 0.04 12.54 7.07
N ILE A 6 0.34 11.76 6.03
CA ILE A 6 0.98 12.24 4.80
C ILE A 6 -0.12 12.42 3.75
N ARG A 7 -0.24 13.63 3.19
CA ARG A 7 -1.19 13.92 2.12
C ARG A 7 -0.46 14.60 0.97
N SER A 8 -0.51 13.98 -0.20
CA SER A 8 -0.10 14.60 -1.45
C SER A 8 -1.30 14.63 -2.39
N SER A 9 -1.67 15.83 -2.84
CA SER A 9 -2.80 16.02 -3.76
C SER A 9 -2.47 15.61 -5.20
N GLU A 10 -1.21 15.71 -5.61
CA GLU A 10 -0.72 15.32 -6.94
C GLU A 10 0.61 14.59 -6.80
N GLY A 11 0.86 13.61 -7.67
CA GLY A 11 2.15 12.92 -7.76
C GLY A 11 2.30 11.67 -6.91
N SER A 12 3.54 11.17 -6.86
CA SER A 12 3.92 9.91 -6.22
C SER A 12 4.61 10.11 -4.87
N VAL A 13 4.29 9.25 -3.91
CA VAL A 13 4.93 9.21 -2.59
C VAL A 13 5.75 7.92 -2.47
N ASP A 14 7.06 8.06 -2.36
CA ASP A 14 7.99 6.95 -2.15
C ASP A 14 8.40 6.85 -0.68
N ILE A 15 8.09 5.71 -0.06
CA ILE A 15 8.32 5.46 1.37
C ILE A 15 9.47 4.47 1.50
N LYS A 16 10.63 4.98 1.95
CA LYS A 16 11.84 4.18 2.21
C LYS A 16 12.07 3.88 3.69
N GLY A 17 11.33 4.56 4.57
CA GLY A 17 11.44 4.44 6.03
C GLY A 17 10.16 3.94 6.66
N ARG A 18 10.02 4.17 7.97
CA ARG A 18 8.81 3.81 8.73
C ARG A 18 7.87 4.99 8.90
N VAL A 19 6.61 4.81 8.51
CA VAL A 19 5.51 5.77 8.64
C VAL A 19 4.44 5.17 9.55
N PHE A 20 4.02 5.93 10.56
CA PHE A 20 2.88 5.62 11.42
C PHE A 20 1.82 6.71 11.21
N GLY A 21 0.69 6.33 10.63
CA GLY A 21 -0.40 7.25 10.28
C GLY A 21 -0.91 7.03 8.86
N ASP A 22 -1.85 7.89 8.47
CA ASP A 22 -2.56 7.73 7.21
C ASP A 22 -1.80 8.36 6.04
N VAL A 23 -1.68 7.63 4.93
CA VAL A 23 -1.02 8.09 3.71
C VAL A 23 -2.04 8.19 2.59
N THR A 24 -2.17 9.39 2.02
CA THR A 24 -3.03 9.65 0.85
C THR A 24 -2.22 10.29 -0.26
N ALA A 25 -2.22 9.69 -1.44
CA ALA A 25 -1.54 10.22 -2.63
C ALA A 25 -2.19 9.69 -3.92
N GLU A 26 -1.73 10.14 -5.09
CA GLU A 26 -2.16 9.53 -6.37
C GLU A 26 -1.49 8.17 -6.58
N MET A 27 -0.18 8.10 -6.29
CA MET A 27 0.60 6.88 -6.31
C MET A 27 1.39 6.74 -5.01
N ILE A 28 1.36 5.56 -4.39
CA ILE A 28 2.16 5.24 -3.21
C ILE A 28 3.07 4.06 -3.53
N THR A 29 4.36 4.21 -3.27
CA THR A 29 5.34 3.12 -3.39
C THR A 29 5.99 2.89 -2.03
N VAL A 30 5.81 1.71 -1.46
CA VAL A 30 6.53 1.28 -0.26
C VAL A 30 7.73 0.46 -0.72
N GLN A 31 8.92 1.03 -0.65
CA GLN A 31 10.15 0.33 -1.04
C GLN A 31 10.46 -0.83 -0.09
N LEU A 32 11.41 -1.70 -0.47
CA LEU A 32 11.82 -2.87 0.32
C LEU A 32 12.12 -2.57 1.81
N SER A 33 12.81 -1.45 2.11
CA SER A 33 13.10 -1.02 3.50
C SER A 33 11.97 -0.24 4.16
N GLY A 34 10.91 0.06 3.40
CA GLY A 34 9.75 0.82 3.83
C GLY A 34 8.80 0.00 4.68
N SER A 35 8.21 0.68 5.68
CA SER A 35 7.11 0.14 6.48
C SER A 35 6.06 1.21 6.70
N VAL A 36 4.80 0.85 6.50
CA VAL A 36 3.67 1.74 6.77
C VAL A 36 2.70 1.04 7.71
N ASP A 37 2.37 1.72 8.80
CA ASP A 37 1.38 1.29 9.78
C ASP A 37 0.28 2.35 9.85
N GLY A 38 -0.89 2.03 9.27
CA GLY A 38 -1.99 2.98 9.13
C GLY A 38 -2.88 2.69 7.92
N ALA A 39 -3.66 3.69 7.49
CA ALA A 39 -4.47 3.58 6.28
C ALA A 39 -3.74 4.17 5.06
N MET A 40 -3.64 3.41 3.98
CA MET A 40 -3.15 3.89 2.69
C MET A 40 -4.29 4.02 1.69
N SER A 41 -4.44 5.22 1.11
CA SER A 41 -5.44 5.49 0.07
C SER A 41 -4.78 6.14 -1.14
N ALA A 42 -4.82 5.47 -2.30
CA ALA A 42 -4.29 6.03 -3.54
C ALA A 42 -4.92 5.41 -4.78
N THR A 43 -4.70 5.99 -5.95
CA THR A 43 -5.14 5.35 -7.21
C THR A 43 -4.29 4.11 -7.50
N LYS A 44 -2.96 4.23 -7.31
CA LYS A 44 -2.01 3.13 -7.52
C LYS A 44 -1.17 2.91 -6.28
N ILE A 45 -1.08 1.67 -5.81
CA ILE A 45 -0.23 1.30 -4.68
C ILE A 45 0.71 0.18 -5.09
N ALA A 46 2.01 0.39 -4.91
CA ALA A 46 3.05 -0.62 -5.08
C ALA A 46 3.71 -0.89 -3.73
N VAL A 47 3.74 -2.17 -3.31
CA VAL A 47 4.35 -2.59 -2.05
C VAL A 47 5.46 -3.58 -2.33
N GLU A 48 6.69 -3.21 -1.97
CA GLU A 48 7.88 -4.07 -1.96
C GLU A 48 8.30 -4.44 -0.53
N GLY A 49 8.07 -3.52 0.41
CA GLY A 49 8.39 -3.68 1.83
C GLY A 49 7.23 -4.27 2.64
N SER A 50 6.88 -3.60 3.74
CA SER A 50 5.84 -4.06 4.67
C SER A 50 4.73 -3.05 4.89
N HIS A 51 3.50 -3.54 5.07
CA HIS A 51 2.35 -2.70 5.39
C HIS A 51 1.42 -3.40 6.38
N THR A 52 0.97 -2.66 7.39
CA THR A 52 -0.03 -3.12 8.35
C THR A 52 -1.15 -2.08 8.49
N GLY A 53 -2.41 -2.52 8.51
CA GLY A 53 -3.57 -1.62 8.66
C GLY A 53 -4.62 -1.81 7.58
N SER A 54 -4.89 -0.77 6.77
CA SER A 54 -5.90 -0.83 5.71
C SER A 54 -5.40 -0.21 4.41
N LEU A 55 -5.79 -0.79 3.28
CA LEU A 55 -5.31 -0.39 1.96
C LEU A 55 -6.52 -0.23 1.03
N LYS A 56 -6.64 0.95 0.42
CA LYS A 56 -7.68 1.24 -0.57
C LYS A 56 -7.06 1.82 -1.84
N CYS A 57 -7.24 1.14 -2.97
CA CYS A 57 -6.77 1.65 -4.26
C CYS A 57 -7.53 1.14 -5.48
N ASP A 58 -7.18 1.65 -6.66
CA ASP A 58 -7.70 1.09 -7.91
C ASP A 58 -6.78 -0.04 -8.42
N ASP A 59 -5.46 0.17 -8.39
CA ASP A 59 -4.44 -0.79 -8.86
C ASP A 59 -3.44 -1.10 -7.74
N LEU A 60 -3.45 -2.33 -7.25
CA LEU A 60 -2.53 -2.83 -6.22
C LEU A 60 -1.47 -3.74 -6.85
N LYS A 61 -0.20 -3.43 -6.61
CA LYS A 61 0.95 -4.26 -6.98
C LYS A 61 1.72 -4.71 -5.75
N LEU A 62 1.91 -6.02 -5.62
CA LEU A 62 2.68 -6.63 -4.55
C LEU A 62 3.89 -7.33 -5.13
N ALA A 63 5.08 -6.87 -4.74
CA ALA A 63 6.34 -7.49 -5.14
C ALA A 63 6.62 -8.78 -4.36
N SER A 64 7.51 -9.62 -4.89
CA SER A 64 7.89 -10.92 -4.32
C SER A 64 8.36 -10.87 -2.86
N THR A 65 8.90 -9.75 -2.39
CA THR A 65 9.37 -9.55 -1.01
C THR A 65 8.32 -8.96 -0.08
N SER A 66 7.17 -8.56 -0.62
CA SER A 66 6.17 -7.77 0.10
C SER A 66 5.52 -8.55 1.23
N GLN A 67 5.27 -7.86 2.35
CA GLN A 67 4.56 -8.40 3.51
C GLN A 67 3.42 -7.45 3.88
N VAL A 68 2.21 -7.82 3.45
CA VAL A 68 1.00 -7.01 3.68
C VAL A 68 0.12 -7.73 4.69
N GLN A 69 -0.08 -7.08 5.84
CA GLN A 69 -1.00 -7.54 6.88
C GLN A 69 -2.11 -6.51 7.07
N ALA A 70 -3.08 -6.49 6.16
CA ALA A 70 -4.07 -5.42 6.10
C ALA A 70 -5.36 -5.86 5.44
N ASP A 71 -6.42 -5.10 5.70
CA ASP A 71 -7.65 -5.19 4.92
C ASP A 71 -7.49 -4.40 3.62
N VAL A 72 -7.54 -5.11 2.51
CA VAL A 72 -7.28 -4.61 1.16
C VAL A 72 -8.59 -4.48 0.41
N VAL A 73 -8.85 -3.28 -0.12
CA VAL A 73 -9.94 -3.00 -1.05
C VAL A 73 -9.32 -2.45 -2.34
N ALA A 74 -9.36 -3.23 -3.42
CA ALA A 74 -8.80 -2.81 -4.71
C ALA A 74 -9.72 -3.12 -5.89
N LYS A 75 -9.62 -2.40 -7.01
CA LYS A 75 -10.32 -2.81 -8.25
C LYS A 75 -9.56 -3.90 -8.98
N VAL A 76 -8.24 -3.77 -9.04
CA VAL A 76 -7.31 -4.71 -9.69
C VAL A 76 -6.15 -4.96 -8.75
N MET A 77 -5.70 -6.21 -8.69
CA MET A 77 -4.57 -6.63 -7.88
C MET A 77 -3.64 -7.52 -8.72
N ALA A 78 -2.35 -7.18 -8.72
CA ALA A 78 -1.27 -7.96 -9.29
C ALA A 78 -0.30 -8.35 -8.17
N THR A 79 0.06 -9.62 -8.11
CA THR A 79 0.90 -10.18 -7.06
C THR A 79 2.00 -11.02 -7.68
N GLU A 80 3.25 -10.75 -7.31
CA GLU A 80 4.40 -11.54 -7.73
C GLU A 80 4.58 -12.79 -6.85
N SER A 81 5.25 -13.81 -7.41
CA SER A 81 5.57 -15.03 -6.68
C SER A 81 6.47 -14.73 -5.48
N GLY A 82 5.99 -15.02 -4.27
CA GLY A 82 6.69 -14.78 -3.01
C GLY A 82 6.02 -13.76 -2.09
N ALA A 83 5.14 -12.91 -2.64
CA ALA A 83 4.41 -11.92 -1.86
C ALA A 83 3.55 -12.58 -0.76
N LYS A 84 3.60 -12.03 0.45
CA LYS A 84 2.82 -12.52 1.59
C LYS A 84 1.70 -11.53 1.91
N VAL A 85 0.46 -11.99 1.78
CA VAL A 85 -0.73 -11.19 2.11
C VAL A 85 -1.52 -11.91 3.19
N LYS A 86 -1.87 -11.19 4.25
CA LYS A 86 -2.70 -11.67 5.36
C LYS A 86 -3.73 -10.60 5.71
N GLY A 87 -5.00 -10.98 5.69
CA GLY A 87 -6.10 -10.06 5.98
C GLY A 87 -7.26 -10.29 5.03
N LYS A 88 -8.26 -9.40 5.08
CA LYS A 88 -9.38 -9.46 4.16
C LYS A 88 -8.99 -8.81 2.84
N ILE A 89 -9.28 -9.47 1.72
CA ILE A 89 -9.04 -8.92 0.39
C ILE A 89 -10.38 -8.84 -0.32
N ASP A 90 -10.76 -7.64 -0.73
CA ASP A 90 -12.00 -7.34 -1.46
C ASP A 90 -11.62 -6.71 -2.81
N ILE A 91 -11.81 -7.49 -3.88
CA ILE A 91 -11.54 -7.06 -5.25
C ILE A 91 -12.85 -6.74 -5.95
N THR A 92 -13.13 -5.46 -6.12
CA THR A 92 -14.43 -4.99 -6.62
C THR A 92 -14.56 -5.05 -8.16
N GLY A 93 -13.45 -5.20 -8.88
CA GLY A 93 -13.41 -5.22 -10.33
C GLY A 93 -13.62 -3.84 -10.98
N ARG A 94 -13.30 -3.72 -12.27
CA ARG A 94 -13.72 -2.58 -13.10
C ARG A 94 -15.17 -2.81 -13.53
N GLN A 95 -16.10 -2.01 -13.02
CA GLN A 95 -17.42 -1.85 -13.64
C GLN A 95 -17.32 -1.01 -14.91
#